data_AF-A0A7J3I397-F1
#
_entry.id   AF-A0A7J3I397-F1
#
_cell.length_a   1.000
_cell.length_b   1.000
_cell.length_c   1.000
_cell.angle_alpha   90.00
_cell.angle_beta   90.00
_cell.angle_gamma   90.00
#
_symmetry.space_group_name_H-M   'P 1'
#
loop_
_entity.id
_entity.type
_entity.pdbx_description
1 polymer ?
#
loop_
_entity_poly.entity_id
_entity_poly.type
_entity_poly.pdbx_seq_one_letter_code
_entity_poly.pdbx_strand_id
1 'polypeptide(L)'
;MMSIKSLVTRKQNITRELKQAEREVYVHEARIRELNERISSLEGEVNELEEEVKRYVEENAKKEEELRKVVELLYGVRSRISLTNESISRLEEAASMSKTAALQNQIRELEKEMLTLKDKLGQLEVKIAEKQTLIGEHLMGLLREKERELSKVKVEMDNVESDLNATKEDLDMLMSEVTSLERRRAELEDKLVKIRTEREKLEKEVSNLSVELEKTSEKVKELELEARGAEVEKSFLEETLNELKKQAEDYSSYSFEDIDSVDFRELDEMIKSKEKEKKSLEPVNMLAIELYEKERKRYEELISKRNKLIEERESILSFIKEVEKDKRNTFLSTFYAIEKNFKQIFSSLSPGGSARFVLENPIDPFSGGVIIEASPAGKEVKRLELMSGGEKSITSLALIFAIQQYHPAPFYVMDEIDAFLDEQNSSRVADLIKELSKTSQFIVVSLRKATMKKADQIIGVTYMNGSSCVFSIDANLKQLEEQYGGGGEVAA
;
A
#
# COMPACT_ATOMS: atom_id res chain seq x y z
N MET A 1 -28.11 -17.73 16.04
CA MET A 1 -28.00 -16.33 16.52
C MET A 1 -26.52 -16.01 16.70
N MET A 2 -26.01 -14.93 16.11
CA MET A 2 -24.64 -14.49 16.37
C MET A 2 -24.48 -14.10 17.85
N SER A 3 -23.39 -14.54 18.47
CA SER A 3 -22.97 -14.16 19.82
C SER A 3 -22.56 -12.68 19.85
N ILE A 4 -22.70 -12.01 21.01
CA ILE A 4 -22.16 -10.65 21.22
C ILE A 4 -20.67 -10.61 20.87
N LYS A 5 -19.92 -11.68 21.18
CA LYS A 5 -18.51 -11.80 20.85
C LYS A 5 -18.27 -11.81 19.33
N SER A 6 -19.09 -12.53 18.55
CA SER A 6 -18.98 -12.54 17.09
C SER A 6 -19.40 -11.22 16.45
N LEU A 7 -20.37 -10.49 17.03
CA LEU A 7 -20.73 -9.14 16.56
C LEU A 7 -19.60 -8.13 16.80
N VAL A 8 -18.92 -8.22 17.94
CA VAL A 8 -17.74 -7.39 18.24
C VAL A 8 -16.60 -7.68 17.27
N THR A 9 -16.31 -8.95 16.98
CA THR A 9 -15.28 -9.33 16.00
C THR A 9 -15.65 -8.87 14.58
N ARG A 10 -16.90 -9.05 14.15
CA ARG A 10 -17.38 -8.57 12.84
C ARG A 10 -17.28 -7.05 12.74
N LYS A 11 -17.68 -6.30 13.78
CA LYS A 11 -17.49 -4.85 13.85
C LYS A 11 -16.03 -4.45 13.73
N GLN A 12 -15.12 -5.13 14.44
CA GLN A 12 -13.68 -4.84 14.37
C GLN A 12 -13.13 -5.04 12.96
N ASN A 13 -13.56 -6.08 12.25
CA ASN A 13 -13.15 -6.33 10.87
C ASN A 13 -13.68 -5.24 9.93
N ILE A 14 -14.98 -4.93 9.98
CA ILE A 14 -15.58 -3.87 9.16
C ILE A 14 -14.95 -2.50 9.47
N THR A 15 -14.60 -2.23 10.74
CA THR A 15 -13.92 -0.98 11.09
C THR A 15 -12.52 -0.89 10.48
N ARG A 16 -11.84 -2.04 10.27
CA ARG A 16 -10.56 -2.08 9.55
C ARG A 16 -10.76 -1.85 8.05
N GLU A 17 -11.76 -2.52 7.46
CA GLU A 17 -12.14 -2.35 6.05
C GLU A 17 -12.54 -0.90 5.77
N LEU A 18 -13.33 -0.28 6.65
CA LEU A 18 -13.73 1.13 6.55
C LEU A 18 -12.52 2.07 6.61
N LYS A 19 -11.58 1.85 7.54
CA LYS A 19 -10.32 2.64 7.58
C LYS A 19 -9.44 2.45 6.34
N GLN A 20 -9.52 1.29 5.71
CA GLN A 20 -8.81 1.02 4.46
C GLN A 20 -9.48 1.79 3.30
N ALA A 21 -10.80 1.67 3.17
CA ALA A 21 -11.58 2.42 2.17
C ALA A 21 -11.42 3.94 2.32
N GLU A 22 -11.43 4.49 3.55
CA GLU A 22 -11.15 5.91 3.81
C GLU A 22 -9.77 6.34 3.30
N ARG A 23 -8.76 5.47 3.44
CA ARG A 23 -7.41 5.75 2.91
C ARG A 23 -7.36 5.68 1.40
N GLU A 24 -8.03 4.70 0.80
CA GLU A 24 -8.14 4.55 -0.65
C GLU A 24 -8.81 5.78 -1.28
N VAL A 25 -9.93 6.24 -0.71
CA VAL A 25 -10.60 7.50 -1.10
C VAL A 25 -9.63 8.69 -1.02
N TYR A 26 -8.88 8.84 0.07
CA TYR A 26 -7.90 9.93 0.19
C TYR A 26 -6.79 9.85 -0.88
N VAL A 27 -6.30 8.65 -1.18
CA VAL A 27 -5.28 8.42 -2.21
C VAL A 27 -5.83 8.75 -3.60
N HIS A 28 -7.05 8.30 -3.94
CA HIS A 28 -7.70 8.62 -5.20
C HIS A 28 -7.96 10.13 -5.34
N GLU A 29 -8.43 10.82 -4.30
CA GLU A 29 -8.62 12.27 -4.31
C GLU A 29 -7.30 13.06 -4.43
N ALA A 30 -6.22 12.55 -3.84
CA ALA A 30 -4.88 13.11 -4.05
C ALA A 30 -4.41 12.91 -5.50
N ARG A 31 -4.62 11.72 -6.06
CA ARG A 31 -4.24 11.39 -7.44
C ARG A 31 -5.03 12.22 -8.46
N ILE A 32 -6.34 12.41 -8.26
CA ILE A 32 -7.17 13.28 -9.10
C ILE A 32 -6.68 14.72 -9.08
N ARG A 33 -6.24 15.25 -7.92
CA ARG A 33 -5.65 16.60 -7.85
C ARG A 33 -4.36 16.70 -8.67
N GLU A 34 -3.47 15.74 -8.52
CA GLU A 34 -2.22 15.68 -9.29
C GLU A 34 -2.49 15.59 -10.81
N LEU A 35 -3.43 14.74 -11.22
CA LEU A 35 -3.82 14.60 -12.63
C LEU A 35 -4.46 15.88 -13.18
N ASN A 36 -5.29 16.57 -12.39
CA ASN A 36 -5.87 17.86 -12.79
C ASN A 36 -4.80 18.95 -12.97
N GLU A 37 -3.82 19.02 -12.08
CA GLU A 37 -2.69 19.95 -12.23
C GLU A 37 -1.89 19.62 -13.50
N ARG A 38 -1.67 18.33 -13.79
CA ARG A 38 -1.00 17.88 -15.00
C ARG A 38 -1.79 18.20 -16.27
N ILE A 39 -3.10 17.99 -16.26
CA ILE A 39 -4.01 18.35 -17.37
C ILE A 39 -3.95 19.84 -17.63
N SER A 40 -4.08 20.67 -16.60
CA SER A 40 -4.02 22.13 -16.71
C SER A 40 -2.69 22.61 -17.31
N SER A 41 -1.56 22.03 -16.87
CA SER A 41 -0.24 22.30 -17.43
C SER A 41 -0.16 21.92 -18.92
N LEU A 42 -0.63 20.72 -19.28
CA LEU A 42 -0.59 20.24 -20.66
C LEU A 42 -1.54 21.02 -21.57
N GLU A 43 -2.72 21.42 -21.10
CA GLU A 43 -3.64 22.30 -21.82
C GLU A 43 -3.01 23.67 -22.07
N GLY A 44 -2.25 24.20 -21.09
CA GLY A 44 -1.43 25.39 -21.28
C GLY A 44 -0.40 25.22 -22.39
N GLU A 45 0.41 24.16 -22.33
CA GLU A 45 1.43 23.83 -23.34
C GLU A 45 0.82 23.66 -24.75
N VAL A 46 -0.32 22.97 -24.85
CA VAL A 46 -1.04 22.78 -26.12
C VAL A 46 -1.53 24.12 -26.68
N ASN A 47 -2.16 24.96 -25.86
CA ASN A 47 -2.64 26.27 -26.30
C ASN A 47 -1.50 27.18 -26.78
N GLU A 48 -0.37 27.20 -26.06
CA GLU A 48 0.81 27.98 -26.46
C GLU A 48 1.37 27.52 -27.81
N LEU A 49 1.45 26.20 -28.02
CA LEU A 49 1.88 25.61 -29.29
C LEU A 49 0.89 25.88 -30.42
N GLU A 50 -0.42 25.80 -30.18
CA GLU A 50 -1.44 26.15 -31.17
C GLU A 50 -1.33 27.62 -31.61
N GLU A 51 -1.13 28.55 -30.67
CA GLU A 51 -0.91 29.96 -30.99
C GLU A 51 0.40 30.19 -31.75
N GLU A 52 1.46 29.46 -31.41
CA GLU A 52 2.73 29.52 -32.13
C GLU A 52 2.59 29.01 -33.57
N VAL A 53 1.96 27.84 -33.76
CA VAL A 53 1.65 27.29 -35.10
C VAL A 53 0.83 28.29 -35.90
N LYS A 54 -0.22 28.86 -35.32
CA LYS A 54 -1.08 29.85 -35.99
C LYS A 54 -0.29 31.08 -36.44
N ARG A 55 0.56 31.65 -35.57
CA ARG A 55 1.42 32.79 -35.91
C ARG A 55 2.35 32.48 -37.09
N TYR A 56 2.96 31.30 -37.09
CA TYR A 56 3.85 30.90 -38.18
C TYR A 56 3.11 30.68 -39.49
N VAL A 57 1.92 30.07 -39.47
CA VAL A 57 1.08 29.90 -40.66
C VAL A 57 0.70 31.25 -41.27
N GLU A 58 0.30 32.22 -40.45
CA GLU A 58 -0.01 33.58 -40.90
C GLU A 58 1.21 34.32 -41.48
N GLU A 59 2.39 34.17 -40.87
CA GLU A 59 3.63 34.76 -41.38
C GLU A 59 4.03 34.14 -42.73
N ASN A 60 3.86 32.83 -42.89
CA ASN A 60 4.20 32.12 -44.11
C ASN A 60 3.26 32.51 -45.26
N ALA A 61 1.96 32.67 -44.99
CA ALA A 61 0.99 33.14 -45.98
C ALA A 61 1.34 34.53 -46.54
N LYS A 62 1.82 35.46 -45.69
CA LYS A 62 2.28 36.78 -46.13
C LYS A 62 3.49 36.70 -47.07
N LYS A 63 4.45 35.82 -46.77
CA LYS A 63 5.65 35.61 -47.59
C LYS A 63 5.33 34.94 -48.93
N GLU A 64 4.38 34.01 -48.96
CA GLU A 64 3.89 33.44 -50.23
C GLU A 64 3.24 34.51 -51.12
N GLU A 65 2.54 35.48 -50.54
CA GLU A 65 2.00 36.61 -51.30
C GLU A 65 3.10 37.56 -51.82
N GLU A 66 4.14 37.82 -51.03
CA GLU A 66 5.33 38.55 -51.50
C GLU A 66 6.01 37.82 -52.66
N LEU A 67 6.16 36.49 -52.56
CA LEU A 67 6.72 35.67 -53.63
C LEU A 67 5.89 35.79 -54.92
N ARG A 68 4.56 35.73 -54.84
CA ARG A 68 3.68 35.95 -56.00
C ARG A 68 3.93 37.30 -56.67
N LYS A 69 4.08 38.38 -55.89
CA LYS A 69 4.38 39.72 -56.42
C LYS A 69 5.74 39.76 -57.13
N VAL A 70 6.77 39.10 -56.58
CA VAL A 70 8.09 39.00 -57.21
C VAL A 70 8.04 38.21 -58.52
N VAL A 71 7.29 37.11 -58.56
CA VAL A 71 7.07 36.32 -59.78
C VAL A 71 6.40 37.16 -60.87
N GLU A 72 5.37 37.93 -60.52
CA GLU A 72 4.65 38.81 -61.45
C GLU A 72 5.57 39.90 -62.02
N LEU A 73 6.40 40.53 -61.17
CA LEU A 73 7.42 41.48 -61.59
C LEU A 73 8.45 40.86 -62.55
N LEU A 74 8.90 39.63 -62.28
CA LEU A 74 9.82 38.89 -63.16
C LEU A 74 9.21 38.65 -64.54
N TYR A 75 7.94 38.25 -64.61
CA TYR A 75 7.22 38.11 -65.89
C TYR A 75 7.15 39.44 -66.64
N GLY A 76 6.85 40.55 -65.95
CA GLY A 76 6.83 41.89 -66.53
C GLY A 76 8.19 42.33 -67.08
N VAL A 77 9.28 42.13 -66.32
CA VAL A 77 10.66 42.42 -66.78
C VAL A 77 11.03 41.56 -67.99
N ARG A 78 10.72 40.27 -67.98
CA ARG A 78 11.00 39.34 -69.09
C ARG A 78 10.27 39.73 -70.36
N SER A 79 9.01 40.15 -70.25
CA SER A 79 8.21 40.66 -71.37
C SER A 79 8.82 41.95 -71.96
N ARG A 80 9.26 42.88 -71.10
CA ARG A 80 9.97 44.11 -71.54
C ARG A 80 11.26 43.78 -72.29
N ILE A 81 12.08 42.86 -71.78
CA ILE A 81 13.30 42.41 -72.48
C ILE A 81 12.96 41.84 -73.86
N SER A 82 11.92 41.01 -73.97
CA SER A 82 11.47 40.44 -75.25
C SER A 82 11.04 41.51 -76.25
N LEU A 83 10.19 42.46 -75.84
CA LEU A 83 9.73 43.57 -76.69
C LEU A 83 10.88 44.47 -77.13
N THR A 84 11.86 44.70 -76.24
CA THR A 84 13.05 45.51 -76.53
C THR A 84 13.96 44.76 -77.51
N ASN A 85 14.12 43.45 -77.38
CA ASN A 85 14.85 42.62 -78.35
C ASN A 85 14.19 42.63 -79.74
N GLU A 86 12.86 42.54 -79.80
CA GLU A 86 12.13 42.67 -81.07
C GLU A 86 12.33 44.05 -81.70
N SER A 87 12.34 45.11 -80.87
CA SER A 87 12.61 46.48 -81.30
C SER A 87 14.05 46.66 -81.78
N ILE A 88 15.03 46.05 -81.10
CA ILE A 88 16.43 46.03 -81.54
C ILE A 88 16.56 45.33 -82.88
N SER A 89 15.97 44.14 -83.04
CA SER A 89 16.06 43.39 -84.30
C SER A 89 15.47 44.18 -85.49
N ARG A 90 14.30 44.82 -85.29
CA ARG A 90 13.69 45.70 -86.30
C ARG A 90 14.51 46.98 -86.56
N LEU A 91 15.16 47.54 -85.54
CA LEU A 91 16.02 48.71 -85.66
C LEU A 91 17.39 48.38 -86.25
N GLU A 92 17.93 47.18 -86.04
CA GLU A 92 19.16 46.67 -86.66
C GLU A 92 18.94 46.41 -88.16
N GLU A 93 17.76 45.93 -88.56
CA GLU A 93 17.34 45.90 -89.97
C GLU A 93 17.19 47.30 -90.58
N ALA A 94 16.81 48.31 -89.77
CA ALA A 94 16.54 49.67 -90.23
C ALA A 94 17.73 50.65 -90.13
N ALA A 95 18.73 50.40 -89.30
CA ALA A 95 19.78 51.35 -88.94
C ALA A 95 21.17 50.73 -89.01
N SER A 96 21.77 50.80 -90.18
CA SER A 96 23.20 50.57 -90.38
C SER A 96 24.11 51.59 -89.67
N MET A 97 23.62 52.66 -89.01
CA MET A 97 24.40 53.45 -88.04
C MET A 97 23.55 54.18 -86.97
N SER A 98 23.99 54.08 -85.70
CA SER A 98 23.95 55.12 -84.63
C SER A 98 22.79 55.23 -83.60
N LYS A 99 21.91 54.23 -83.37
CA LYS A 99 20.94 54.29 -82.23
C LYS A 99 20.85 53.06 -81.32
N THR A 100 21.83 52.15 -81.39
CA THR A 100 21.83 50.86 -80.67
C THR A 100 22.28 50.93 -79.21
N ALA A 101 23.15 51.89 -78.84
CA ALA A 101 23.77 51.91 -77.50
C ALA A 101 22.79 52.19 -76.34
N ALA A 102 21.80 53.06 -76.54
CA ALA A 102 20.84 53.42 -75.48
C ALA A 102 19.87 52.27 -75.15
N LEU A 103 19.40 51.54 -76.18
CA LEU A 103 18.54 50.36 -76.01
C LEU A 103 19.33 49.19 -75.41
N GLN A 104 20.59 48.99 -75.80
CA GLN A 104 21.47 48.00 -75.18
C GLN A 104 21.73 48.29 -73.69
N ASN A 105 21.86 49.57 -73.30
CA ASN A 105 21.98 49.94 -71.89
C ASN A 105 20.68 49.65 -71.11
N GLN A 106 19.51 49.95 -71.68
CA GLN A 106 18.23 49.60 -71.06
C GLN A 106 18.04 48.09 -70.89
N ILE A 107 18.47 47.28 -71.86
CA ILE A 107 18.46 45.82 -71.72
C ILE A 107 19.37 45.39 -70.58
N ARG A 108 20.61 45.91 -70.51
CA ARG A 108 21.54 45.55 -69.42
C ARG A 108 20.99 45.95 -68.05
N GLU A 109 20.31 47.09 -67.93
CA GLU A 109 19.65 47.49 -66.68
C GLU A 109 18.50 46.52 -66.32
N LEU A 110 17.63 46.19 -67.28
CA LEU A 110 16.52 45.24 -67.07
C LEU A 110 17.01 43.82 -66.77
N GLU A 111 18.09 43.36 -67.40
CA GLU A 111 18.73 42.08 -67.10
C GLU A 111 19.32 42.06 -65.69
N LYS A 112 19.92 43.18 -65.25
CA LYS A 112 20.43 43.33 -63.88
C LYS A 112 19.30 43.34 -62.86
N GLU A 113 18.20 44.04 -63.15
CA GLU A 113 16.97 43.98 -62.34
C GLU A 113 16.42 42.55 -62.26
N MET A 114 16.34 41.85 -63.40
CA MET A 114 15.88 40.45 -63.45
C MET A 114 16.76 39.53 -62.59
N LEU A 115 18.08 39.70 -62.63
CA LEU A 115 19.03 38.93 -61.84
C LEU A 115 18.83 39.18 -60.34
N THR A 116 18.68 40.44 -59.92
CA THR A 116 18.41 40.77 -58.51
C THR A 116 17.05 40.25 -58.02
N LEU A 117 16.02 40.27 -58.87
CA LEU A 117 14.70 39.72 -58.54
C LEU A 117 14.75 38.19 -58.47
N LYS A 118 15.54 37.54 -59.31
CA LYS A 118 15.74 36.08 -59.30
C LYS A 118 16.47 35.62 -58.04
N ASP A 119 17.49 36.36 -57.59
CA ASP A 119 18.16 36.09 -56.31
C ASP A 119 17.20 36.28 -55.13
N LYS A 120 16.37 37.35 -55.13
CA LYS A 120 15.34 37.55 -54.11
C LYS A 120 14.31 36.42 -54.10
N LEU A 121 13.88 35.94 -55.27
CA LEU A 121 12.99 34.80 -55.40
C LEU A 121 13.60 33.56 -54.73
N GLY A 122 14.83 33.19 -55.10
CA GLY A 122 15.51 32.03 -54.53
C GLY A 122 15.70 32.12 -53.01
N GLN A 123 16.04 33.31 -52.49
CA GLN A 123 16.13 33.52 -51.04
C GLN A 123 14.78 33.37 -50.32
N LEU A 124 13.68 33.82 -50.94
CA LEU A 124 12.34 33.66 -50.38
C LEU A 124 11.88 32.20 -50.44
N GLU A 125 12.14 31.49 -51.54
CA GLU A 125 11.82 30.06 -51.70
C GLU A 125 12.50 29.20 -50.63
N VAL A 126 13.79 29.42 -50.38
CA VAL A 126 14.54 28.71 -49.33
C VAL A 126 13.94 29.00 -47.94
N LYS A 127 13.66 30.27 -47.63
CA LYS A 127 13.07 30.65 -46.33
C LYS A 127 11.67 30.08 -46.11
N ILE A 128 10.85 30.01 -47.17
CA ILE A 128 9.52 29.39 -47.10
C ILE A 128 9.66 27.89 -46.86
N ALA A 129 10.54 27.22 -47.60
CA ALA A 129 10.79 25.79 -47.44
C ALA A 129 11.24 25.47 -46.01
N GLU A 130 12.26 26.16 -45.49
CA GLU A 130 12.75 25.99 -44.10
C GLU A 130 11.64 26.16 -43.05
N LYS A 131 10.77 27.17 -43.23
CA LYS A 131 9.65 27.41 -42.31
C LYS A 131 8.55 26.36 -42.46
N GLN A 132 8.27 25.89 -43.67
CA GLN A 132 7.30 24.80 -43.90
C GLN A 132 7.75 23.50 -43.23
N THR A 133 9.03 23.15 -43.30
CA THR A 133 9.57 21.98 -42.60
C THR A 133 9.47 22.14 -41.08
N LEU A 134 9.84 23.32 -40.55
CA LEU A 134 9.76 23.60 -39.12
C LEU A 134 8.32 23.49 -38.57
N ILE A 135 7.33 24.05 -39.29
CA ILE A 135 5.92 23.96 -38.91
C ILE A 135 5.42 22.51 -39.03
N GLY A 136 5.72 21.88 -40.17
CA GLY A 136 5.24 20.55 -40.55
C GLY A 136 5.72 19.43 -39.66
N GLU A 137 7.04 19.32 -39.51
CA GLU A 137 7.67 18.19 -38.85
C GLU A 137 7.83 18.44 -37.35
N HIS A 138 8.22 19.65 -36.95
CA HIS A 138 8.58 19.92 -35.56
C HIS A 138 7.39 20.40 -34.72
N LEU A 139 6.76 21.53 -35.09
CA LEU A 139 5.69 22.12 -34.25
C LEU A 139 4.40 21.29 -34.28
N MET A 140 3.93 20.88 -35.46
CA MET A 140 2.75 20.01 -35.55
C MET A 140 3.02 18.61 -34.98
N GLY A 141 4.28 18.13 -35.03
CA GLY A 141 4.70 16.90 -34.38
C GLY A 141 4.58 17.00 -32.86
N LEU A 142 5.20 18.03 -32.26
CA LEU A 142 5.11 18.30 -30.82
C LEU A 142 3.66 18.52 -30.38
N LEU A 143 2.87 19.27 -31.14
CA LEU A 143 1.46 19.52 -30.81
C LEU A 143 0.68 18.21 -30.72
N ARG A 144 0.81 17.33 -31.72
CA ARG A 144 0.16 16.01 -31.72
C ARG A 144 0.63 15.12 -30.58
N GLU A 145 1.92 15.18 -30.25
CA GLU A 145 2.46 14.44 -29.11
C GLU A 145 1.82 14.92 -27.80
N LYS A 146 1.74 16.24 -27.59
CA LYS A 146 1.14 16.85 -26.40
C LYS A 146 -0.37 16.63 -26.30
N GLU A 147 -1.09 16.74 -27.41
CA GLU A 147 -2.51 16.36 -27.48
C GLU A 147 -2.72 14.89 -27.11
N ARG A 148 -1.83 14.00 -27.57
CA ARG A 148 -1.89 12.58 -27.23
C ARG A 148 -1.58 12.34 -25.75
N GLU A 149 -0.57 12.99 -25.18
CA GLU A 149 -0.30 12.95 -23.73
C GLU A 149 -1.52 13.43 -22.94
N LEU A 150 -2.08 14.57 -23.31
CA LEU A 150 -3.27 15.14 -22.66
C LEU A 150 -4.45 14.16 -22.71
N SER A 151 -4.69 13.53 -23.86
CA SER A 151 -5.77 12.54 -24.00
C SER A 151 -5.58 11.32 -23.11
N LYS A 152 -4.34 10.83 -22.95
CA LYS A 152 -4.02 9.70 -22.06
C LYS A 152 -4.28 10.07 -20.61
N VAL A 153 -3.80 11.23 -20.18
CA VAL A 153 -3.96 11.70 -18.79
C VAL A 153 -5.44 11.95 -18.47
N LYS A 154 -6.25 12.43 -19.43
CA LYS A 154 -7.71 12.56 -19.27
C LYS A 154 -8.39 11.20 -19.08
N VAL A 155 -8.05 10.19 -19.88
CA VAL A 155 -8.58 8.83 -19.71
C VAL A 155 -8.16 8.22 -18.37
N GLU A 156 -6.91 8.44 -17.94
CA GLU A 156 -6.46 8.04 -16.59
C GLU A 156 -7.27 8.73 -15.49
N MET A 157 -7.57 10.03 -15.63
CA MET A 157 -8.40 10.76 -14.68
C MET A 157 -9.81 10.18 -14.60
N ASP A 158 -10.47 9.92 -15.74
CA ASP A 158 -11.81 9.35 -15.79
C ASP A 158 -11.87 7.97 -15.10
N ASN A 159 -10.84 7.14 -15.29
CA ASN A 159 -10.74 5.84 -14.63
C ASN A 159 -10.59 5.99 -13.10
N VAL A 160 -9.70 6.87 -12.64
CA VAL A 160 -9.51 7.11 -11.20
C VAL A 160 -10.76 7.73 -10.56
N GLU A 161 -11.51 8.55 -11.29
CA GLU A 161 -12.78 9.11 -10.82
C GLU A 161 -13.88 8.03 -10.72
N SER A 162 -13.92 7.10 -11.67
CA SER A 162 -14.79 5.91 -11.58
C SER A 162 -14.44 5.05 -10.36
N ASP A 163 -13.16 4.78 -10.11
CA ASP A 163 -12.68 4.02 -8.95
C ASP A 163 -13.01 4.74 -7.63
N LEU A 164 -12.87 6.08 -7.60
CA LEU A 164 -13.25 6.90 -6.45
C LEU A 164 -14.74 6.78 -6.13
N ASN A 165 -15.60 6.77 -7.15
CA ASN A 165 -17.04 6.64 -6.95
C ASN A 165 -17.41 5.25 -6.43
N ALA A 166 -16.82 4.19 -7.00
CA ALA A 166 -17.02 2.82 -6.51
C ALA A 166 -16.57 2.65 -5.04
N THR A 167 -15.40 3.16 -4.69
CA THR A 167 -14.88 3.11 -3.30
C THR A 167 -15.74 3.94 -2.33
N LYS A 168 -16.33 5.06 -2.77
CA LYS A 168 -17.29 5.83 -1.97
C LYS A 168 -18.60 5.07 -1.73
N GLU A 169 -19.12 4.37 -2.73
CA GLU A 169 -20.30 3.51 -2.56
C GLU A 169 -20.03 2.37 -1.57
N ASP A 170 -18.87 1.73 -1.66
CA ASP A 170 -18.43 0.69 -0.71
C ASP A 170 -18.29 1.25 0.72
N LEU A 171 -17.74 2.46 0.86
CA LEU A 171 -17.65 3.16 2.14
C LEU A 171 -19.04 3.37 2.77
N ASP A 172 -20.00 3.87 2.00
CA ASP A 172 -21.37 4.11 2.47
C ASP A 172 -22.05 2.80 2.89
N MET A 173 -21.85 1.73 2.13
CA MET A 173 -22.35 0.40 2.50
C MET A 173 -21.75 -0.09 3.83
N LEU A 174 -20.43 0.00 3.99
CA LEU A 174 -19.74 -0.39 5.23
C LEU A 174 -20.20 0.45 6.43
N MET A 175 -20.37 1.76 6.27
CA MET A 175 -20.90 2.64 7.32
C MET A 175 -22.32 2.23 7.75
N SER A 176 -23.18 1.87 6.79
CA SER A 176 -24.52 1.36 7.08
C SER A 176 -24.49 0.03 7.84
N GLU A 177 -23.54 -0.86 7.51
CA GLU A 177 -23.38 -2.13 8.21
C GLU A 177 -22.92 -1.89 9.66
N VAL A 178 -21.93 -1.00 9.88
CA VAL A 178 -21.47 -0.64 11.23
C VAL A 178 -22.61 -0.12 12.10
N THR A 179 -23.40 0.84 11.59
CA THR A 179 -24.53 1.42 12.34
C THR A 179 -25.60 0.37 12.65
N SER A 180 -25.88 -0.55 11.73
CA SER A 180 -26.81 -1.67 11.98
C SER A 180 -26.31 -2.63 13.07
N LEU A 181 -25.01 -2.93 13.09
CA LEU A 181 -24.37 -3.79 14.08
C LEU A 181 -24.33 -3.14 15.46
N GLU A 182 -24.10 -1.83 15.53
CA GLU A 182 -24.16 -1.07 16.78
C GLU A 182 -25.55 -1.07 17.39
N ARG A 183 -26.58 -0.84 16.56
CA ARG A 183 -27.98 -0.95 16.99
C ARG A 183 -28.28 -2.35 17.52
N ARG A 184 -27.85 -3.39 16.79
CA ARG A 184 -28.09 -4.78 17.21
C ARG A 184 -27.35 -5.12 18.51
N ARG A 185 -26.15 -4.59 18.71
CA ARG A 185 -25.40 -4.76 19.96
C ARG A 185 -26.12 -4.11 21.14
N ALA A 186 -26.61 -2.87 20.98
CA ALA A 186 -27.36 -2.18 22.02
C ALA A 186 -28.63 -2.93 22.42
N GLU A 187 -29.38 -3.47 21.45
CA GLU A 187 -30.56 -4.32 21.71
C GLU A 187 -30.22 -5.57 22.53
N LEU A 188 -29.08 -6.22 22.23
CA LEU A 188 -28.65 -7.42 22.95
C LEU A 188 -28.14 -7.10 24.36
N GLU A 189 -27.44 -5.97 24.53
CA GLU A 189 -26.99 -5.50 25.85
C GLU A 189 -28.19 -5.17 26.77
N ASP A 190 -29.23 -4.50 26.26
CA ASP A 190 -30.47 -4.24 27.01
C ASP A 190 -31.18 -5.54 27.43
N LYS A 191 -31.31 -6.50 26.50
CA LYS A 191 -31.87 -7.83 26.82
C LYS A 191 -31.05 -8.56 27.89
N LEU A 192 -29.72 -8.45 27.84
CA LEU A 192 -28.83 -9.11 28.79
C LEU A 192 -28.95 -8.50 30.19
N VAL A 193 -29.11 -7.17 30.29
CA VAL A 193 -29.41 -6.49 31.56
C VAL A 193 -30.74 -6.99 32.12
N LYS A 194 -31.81 -7.03 31.31
CA LYS A 194 -33.14 -7.53 31.73
C LYS A 194 -33.07 -8.96 32.29
N ILE A 195 -32.43 -9.88 31.56
CA ILE A 195 -32.27 -11.28 32.00
C ILE A 195 -31.44 -11.37 33.30
N ARG A 196 -30.37 -10.56 33.44
CA ARG A 196 -29.59 -10.54 34.70
C ARG A 196 -30.42 -10.08 35.89
N THR A 197 -31.20 -9.02 35.72
CA THR A 197 -32.06 -8.52 36.80
C THR A 197 -33.15 -9.51 37.18
N GLU A 198 -33.70 -10.25 36.21
CA GLU A 198 -34.69 -11.30 36.47
C GLU A 198 -34.07 -12.50 37.18
N ARG A 199 -32.87 -12.92 36.76
CA ARG A 199 -32.10 -13.96 37.44
C ARG A 199 -31.77 -13.59 38.89
N GLU A 200 -31.34 -12.36 39.16
CA GLU A 200 -31.05 -11.91 40.54
C GLU A 200 -32.30 -11.91 41.43
N LYS A 201 -33.48 -11.60 40.86
CA LYS A 201 -34.75 -11.71 41.59
C LYS A 201 -35.07 -13.16 41.93
N LEU A 202 -34.98 -14.06 40.94
CA LEU A 202 -35.22 -15.49 41.13
C LEU A 202 -34.22 -16.12 42.11
N GLU A 203 -32.93 -15.74 42.07
CA GLU A 203 -31.93 -16.22 43.03
C GLU A 203 -32.26 -15.79 44.47
N LYS A 204 -32.75 -14.56 44.66
CA LYS A 204 -33.24 -14.11 45.98
C LYS A 204 -34.48 -14.88 46.43
N GLU A 205 -35.43 -15.13 45.53
CA GLU A 205 -36.62 -15.93 45.85
C GLU A 205 -36.26 -17.36 46.26
N VAL A 206 -35.36 -18.02 45.52
CA VAL A 206 -34.85 -19.36 45.85
C VAL A 206 -34.14 -19.37 47.19
N SER A 207 -33.31 -18.36 47.48
CA SER A 207 -32.64 -18.23 48.77
C SER A 207 -33.64 -18.07 49.92
N ASN A 208 -34.68 -17.25 49.75
CA ASN A 208 -35.71 -17.06 50.78
C ASN A 208 -36.51 -18.35 51.02
N LEU A 209 -36.94 -19.02 49.94
CA LEU A 209 -37.66 -20.29 50.03
C LEU A 209 -36.82 -21.39 50.67
N SER A 210 -35.50 -21.39 50.44
CA SER A 210 -34.58 -22.36 51.06
C SER A 210 -34.49 -22.15 52.58
N VAL A 211 -34.43 -20.90 53.04
CA VAL A 211 -34.45 -20.56 54.47
C VAL A 211 -35.79 -20.93 55.12
N GLU A 212 -36.91 -20.71 54.43
CA GLU A 212 -38.23 -21.13 54.91
C GLU A 212 -38.37 -22.67 54.98
N LEU A 213 -37.82 -23.39 54.00
CA LEU A 213 -37.77 -24.84 54.00
C LEU A 213 -36.93 -25.40 55.15
N GLU A 214 -35.79 -24.78 55.45
CA GLU A 214 -34.94 -25.19 56.56
C GLU A 214 -35.64 -25.00 57.91
N LYS A 215 -36.26 -23.83 58.14
CA LYS A 215 -37.05 -23.56 59.36
C LYS A 215 -38.21 -24.53 59.55
N THR A 216 -38.92 -24.85 58.46
CA THR A 216 -40.03 -25.80 58.52
C THR A 216 -39.54 -27.23 58.76
N SER A 217 -38.41 -27.63 58.17
CA SER A 217 -37.77 -28.92 58.41
C SER A 217 -37.28 -29.08 59.84
N GLU A 218 -36.68 -28.05 60.44
CA GLU A 218 -36.29 -28.03 61.86
C GLU A 218 -37.52 -28.20 62.76
N LYS A 219 -38.61 -27.47 62.47
CA LYS A 219 -39.86 -27.59 63.22
C LYS A 219 -40.48 -28.98 63.13
N VAL A 220 -40.40 -29.63 61.96
CA VAL A 220 -40.85 -31.02 61.79
C VAL A 220 -40.01 -31.96 62.65
N LYS A 221 -38.69 -31.83 62.66
CA LYS A 221 -37.80 -32.66 63.49
C LYS A 221 -38.06 -32.46 64.99
N GLU A 222 -38.29 -31.22 65.43
CA GLU A 222 -38.66 -30.90 66.81
C GLU A 222 -39.95 -31.63 67.21
N LEU A 223 -41.00 -31.52 66.40
CA LEU A 223 -42.27 -32.20 66.62
C LEU A 223 -42.15 -33.74 66.57
N GLU A 224 -41.31 -34.29 65.70
CA GLU A 224 -41.03 -35.73 65.65
C GLU A 224 -40.32 -36.23 66.92
N LEU A 225 -39.37 -35.44 67.45
CA LEU A 225 -38.71 -35.75 68.72
C LEU A 225 -39.67 -35.67 69.90
N GLU A 226 -40.53 -34.65 69.95
CA GLU A 226 -41.59 -34.53 70.95
C GLU A 226 -42.56 -35.72 70.90
N ALA A 227 -43.03 -36.09 69.70
CA ALA A 227 -43.94 -37.23 69.52
C ALA A 227 -43.29 -38.54 69.98
N ARG A 228 -42.02 -38.77 69.63
CA ARG A 228 -41.26 -39.95 70.06
C ARG A 228 -41.00 -39.93 71.56
N GLY A 229 -40.72 -38.77 72.14
CA GLY A 229 -40.60 -38.60 73.60
C GLY A 229 -41.88 -38.97 74.32
N ALA A 230 -43.03 -38.48 73.85
CA ALA A 230 -44.34 -38.82 74.39
C ALA A 230 -44.68 -40.31 74.24
N GLU A 231 -44.24 -40.95 73.15
CA GLU A 231 -44.43 -42.39 72.93
C GLU A 231 -43.59 -43.24 73.89
N VAL A 232 -42.33 -42.86 74.13
CA VAL A 232 -41.47 -43.50 75.13
C VAL A 232 -42.03 -43.28 76.54
N GLU A 233 -42.47 -42.06 76.87
CA GLU A 233 -43.08 -41.75 78.16
C GLU A 233 -44.38 -42.55 78.37
N LYS A 234 -45.21 -42.67 77.33
CA LYS A 234 -46.39 -43.54 77.35
C LYS A 234 -46.00 -45.00 77.60
N SER A 235 -45.00 -45.54 76.88
CA SER A 235 -44.53 -46.91 77.08
C SER A 235 -43.99 -47.13 78.49
N PHE A 236 -43.22 -46.16 79.02
CA PHE A 236 -42.71 -46.19 80.38
C PHE A 236 -43.84 -46.11 81.41
N LEU A 237 -44.85 -45.27 81.19
CA LEU A 237 -46.04 -45.19 82.04
C LEU A 237 -46.88 -46.46 81.98
N GLU A 238 -47.00 -47.12 80.82
CA GLU A 238 -47.67 -48.41 80.67
C GLU A 238 -46.90 -49.53 81.37
N GLU A 239 -45.58 -49.53 81.27
CA GLU A 239 -44.69 -50.49 81.94
C GLU A 239 -44.69 -50.27 83.45
N THR A 240 -44.50 -49.03 83.93
CA THR A 240 -44.61 -48.69 85.36
C THR A 240 -46.00 -48.91 85.90
N LEU A 241 -47.07 -48.75 85.13
CA LEU A 241 -48.43 -49.09 85.57
C LEU A 241 -48.63 -50.61 85.67
N ASN A 242 -47.98 -51.39 84.82
CA ASN A 242 -47.92 -52.86 84.95
C ASN A 242 -47.04 -53.29 86.12
N GLU A 243 -45.91 -52.63 86.35
CA GLU A 243 -45.04 -52.85 87.50
C GLU A 243 -45.72 -52.42 88.79
N LEU A 244 -46.40 -51.27 88.85
CA LEU A 244 -47.20 -50.82 89.99
C LEU A 244 -48.38 -51.75 90.26
N LYS A 245 -48.98 -52.36 89.23
CA LYS A 245 -49.98 -53.43 89.41
C LYS A 245 -49.35 -54.69 90.01
N LYS A 246 -48.16 -55.10 89.56
CA LYS A 246 -47.39 -56.20 90.14
C LYS A 246 -46.86 -55.88 91.54
N GLN A 247 -46.41 -54.65 91.78
CA GLN A 247 -45.92 -54.15 93.05
C GLN A 247 -47.07 -53.90 94.03
N ALA A 248 -48.29 -53.61 93.57
CA ALA A 248 -49.49 -53.64 94.41
C ALA A 248 -49.86 -55.08 94.83
N GLU A 249 -49.44 -56.09 94.07
CA GLU A 249 -49.50 -57.51 94.47
C GLU A 249 -48.32 -57.92 95.37
N ASP A 250 -47.14 -57.29 95.26
CA ASP A 250 -45.89 -57.71 95.92
C ASP A 250 -45.32 -56.75 97.01
N TYR A 251 -45.92 -55.58 97.29
CA TYR A 251 -45.50 -54.68 98.38
C TYR A 251 -46.26 -54.95 99.69
N SER A 252 -46.02 -56.13 100.28
CA SER A 252 -45.72 -56.16 101.71
C SER A 252 -44.20 -56.24 101.85
N SER A 253 -43.58 -55.20 102.40
CA SER A 253 -42.23 -55.21 103.00
C SER A 253 -41.04 -54.94 102.05
N TYR A 254 -40.64 -53.67 101.87
CA TYR A 254 -39.52 -53.00 102.58
C TYR A 254 -39.01 -51.73 101.86
N SER A 255 -38.31 -50.89 102.64
CA SER A 255 -37.84 -49.53 102.32
C SER A 255 -36.43 -49.51 101.73
N PHE A 256 -36.10 -48.44 101.01
CA PHE A 256 -34.75 -48.14 100.51
C PHE A 256 -34.15 -46.96 101.28
N GLU A 257 -32.93 -47.15 101.77
CA GLU A 257 -32.00 -46.12 102.22
C GLU A 257 -30.76 -46.13 101.32
N ASP A 258 -30.15 -44.95 101.21
CA ASP A 258 -28.80 -44.61 100.74
C ASP A 258 -28.52 -44.45 99.23
N ILE A 259 -28.50 -43.18 98.79
CA ILE A 259 -27.51 -42.66 97.84
C ILE A 259 -26.99 -41.35 98.42
N ASP A 260 -25.74 -41.37 98.87
CA ASP A 260 -25.04 -40.19 99.34
C ASP A 260 -23.69 -40.06 98.63
N SER A 261 -23.30 -38.80 98.43
CA SER A 261 -21.99 -38.28 97.97
C SER A 261 -21.72 -38.13 96.46
N VAL A 262 -22.36 -37.14 95.84
CA VAL A 262 -21.70 -36.26 94.86
C VAL A 262 -21.76 -34.85 95.42
N ASP A 263 -20.62 -34.17 95.59
CA ASP A 263 -20.59 -32.80 96.09
C ASP A 263 -21.05 -31.83 94.99
N PHE A 264 -22.36 -31.58 94.96
CA PHE A 264 -23.01 -30.70 93.98
C PHE A 264 -22.51 -29.25 94.05
N ARG A 265 -21.84 -28.82 95.13
CA ARG A 265 -21.42 -27.43 95.30
C ARG A 265 -20.19 -27.06 94.47
N GLU A 266 -19.17 -27.91 94.42
CA GLU A 266 -17.96 -27.64 93.63
C GLU A 266 -18.26 -27.60 92.12
N LEU A 267 -19.16 -28.49 91.67
CA LEU A 267 -19.67 -28.49 90.28
C LEU A 267 -20.43 -27.21 89.96
N ASP A 268 -21.27 -26.72 90.87
CA ASP A 268 -22.06 -25.49 90.68
C ASP A 268 -21.16 -24.24 90.59
N GLU A 269 -20.08 -24.18 91.38
CA GLU A 269 -19.11 -23.07 91.29
C GLU A 269 -18.29 -23.11 89.99
N MET A 270 -17.89 -24.30 89.53
CA MET A 270 -17.19 -24.46 88.24
C MET A 270 -18.08 -24.03 87.06
N ILE A 271 -19.36 -24.40 87.09
CA ILE A 271 -20.34 -24.02 86.07
C ILE A 271 -20.47 -22.50 86.02
N LYS A 272 -20.69 -21.83 87.17
CA LYS A 272 -20.81 -20.37 87.26
C LYS A 272 -19.58 -19.62 86.72
N SER A 273 -18.38 -20.13 87.00
CA SER A 273 -17.13 -19.55 86.49
C SER A 273 -17.04 -19.66 84.96
N LYS A 274 -17.37 -20.83 84.40
CA LYS A 274 -17.35 -21.08 82.95
C LYS A 274 -18.45 -20.33 82.21
N GLU A 275 -19.62 -20.15 82.82
CA GLU A 275 -20.70 -19.32 82.27
C GLU A 275 -20.29 -17.84 82.19
N LYS A 276 -19.58 -17.32 83.20
CA LYS A 276 -19.06 -15.94 83.19
C LYS A 276 -18.01 -15.74 82.11
N GLU A 277 -17.12 -16.71 81.91
CA GLU A 277 -16.12 -16.72 80.85
C GLU A 277 -16.79 -16.71 79.46
N LYS A 278 -17.77 -17.60 79.24
CA LYS A 278 -18.58 -17.64 78.01
C LYS A 278 -19.25 -16.29 77.72
N LYS A 279 -19.88 -15.67 78.73
CA LYS A 279 -20.58 -14.39 78.58
C LYS A 279 -19.65 -13.23 78.21
N SER A 280 -18.37 -13.28 78.60
CA SER A 280 -17.37 -12.28 78.23
C SER A 280 -16.95 -12.36 76.75
N LEU A 281 -17.15 -13.51 76.11
CA LEU A 281 -16.86 -13.76 74.70
C LEU A 281 -18.07 -13.49 73.79
N GLU A 282 -19.25 -13.22 74.36
CA GLU A 282 -20.46 -12.92 73.59
C GLU A 282 -20.53 -11.43 73.19
N PRO A 283 -20.95 -11.12 71.96
CA PRO A 283 -21.46 -12.04 70.94
C PRO A 283 -20.34 -12.65 70.07
N VAL A 284 -20.24 -13.99 70.08
CA VAL A 284 -19.34 -14.72 69.16
C VAL A 284 -19.94 -14.64 67.75
N ASN A 285 -19.22 -14.00 66.83
CA ASN A 285 -19.68 -13.83 65.46
C ASN A 285 -19.48 -15.10 64.63
N MET A 286 -20.42 -16.04 64.72
CA MET A 286 -20.38 -17.31 63.97
C MET A 286 -20.43 -17.10 62.45
N LEU A 287 -21.01 -15.99 61.96
CA LEU A 287 -21.05 -15.62 60.55
C LEU A 287 -19.65 -15.32 59.98
N ALA A 288 -18.68 -14.96 60.83
CA ALA A 288 -17.31 -14.69 60.40
C ALA A 288 -16.63 -15.91 59.76
N ILE A 289 -16.99 -17.13 60.18
CA ILE A 289 -16.43 -18.38 59.65
C ILE A 289 -16.88 -18.57 58.19
N GLU A 290 -18.18 -18.44 57.93
CA GLU A 290 -18.75 -18.57 56.58
C GLU A 290 -18.27 -17.45 55.64
N LEU A 291 -18.22 -16.21 56.14
CA LEU A 291 -17.71 -15.07 55.38
C LEU A 291 -16.22 -15.25 55.04
N TYR A 292 -15.42 -15.75 55.98
CA TYR A 292 -14.02 -16.06 55.75
C TYR A 292 -13.86 -17.13 54.66
N GLU A 293 -14.61 -18.23 54.71
CA GLU A 293 -14.53 -19.27 53.68
C GLU A 293 -14.94 -18.75 52.30
N LYS A 294 -16.00 -17.93 52.22
CA LYS A 294 -16.45 -17.32 50.98
C LYS A 294 -15.41 -16.37 50.38
N GLU A 295 -14.88 -15.45 51.18
CA GLU A 295 -13.86 -14.51 50.71
C GLU A 295 -12.53 -15.20 50.41
N ARG A 296 -12.16 -16.25 51.16
CA ARG A 296 -11.00 -17.08 50.85
C ARG A 296 -11.12 -17.74 49.48
N LYS A 297 -12.27 -18.37 49.17
CA LYS A 297 -12.50 -18.97 47.83
C LYS A 297 -12.42 -17.92 46.72
N ARG A 298 -13.04 -16.76 46.93
CA ARG A 298 -12.97 -15.64 45.97
C ARG A 298 -11.54 -15.15 45.76
N TYR A 299 -10.77 -15.03 46.83
CA TYR A 299 -9.37 -14.65 46.80
C TYR A 299 -8.52 -15.67 46.01
N GLU A 300 -8.69 -16.97 46.29
CA GLU A 300 -8.01 -18.05 45.59
C GLU A 300 -8.33 -18.04 44.08
N GLU A 301 -9.60 -17.84 43.70
CA GLU A 301 -10.01 -17.68 42.30
C GLU A 301 -9.36 -16.46 41.61
N LEU A 302 -9.35 -15.31 42.30
CA LEU A 302 -8.77 -14.07 41.76
C LEU A 302 -7.26 -14.20 41.58
N ILE A 303 -6.57 -14.85 42.51
CA ILE A 303 -5.14 -15.15 42.38
C ILE A 303 -4.88 -16.10 41.22
N SER A 304 -5.65 -17.17 41.08
CA SER A 304 -5.51 -18.11 39.96
C SER A 304 -5.67 -17.40 38.61
N LYS A 305 -6.70 -16.56 38.47
CA LYS A 305 -6.93 -15.75 37.26
C LYS A 305 -5.79 -14.76 37.01
N ARG A 306 -5.31 -14.07 38.06
CA ARG A 306 -4.17 -13.14 37.95
C ARG A 306 -2.92 -13.86 37.47
N ASN A 307 -2.59 -15.01 38.06
CA ASN A 307 -1.39 -15.76 37.70
C ASN A 307 -1.45 -16.23 36.25
N LYS A 308 -2.61 -16.72 35.81
CA LYS A 308 -2.83 -17.09 34.40
C LYS A 308 -2.63 -15.90 33.45
N LEU A 309 -3.15 -14.72 33.79
CA LEU A 309 -2.94 -13.50 32.98
C LEU A 309 -1.47 -13.07 32.94
N ILE A 310 -0.73 -13.27 34.04
CA ILE A 310 0.71 -13.00 34.08
C ILE A 310 1.46 -13.96 33.16
N GLU A 311 1.15 -15.26 33.23
CA GLU A 311 1.74 -16.29 32.34
C GLU A 311 1.45 -16.02 30.87
N GLU A 312 0.19 -15.70 30.52
CA GLU A 312 -0.20 -15.33 29.16
C GLU A 312 0.55 -14.08 28.69
N ARG A 313 0.68 -13.05 29.54
CA ARG A 313 1.46 -11.84 29.22
C ARG A 313 2.93 -12.17 28.95
N GLU A 314 3.57 -12.95 29.82
CA GLU A 314 4.97 -13.34 29.63
C GLU A 314 5.17 -14.19 28.36
N SER A 315 4.23 -15.08 28.05
CA SER A 315 4.25 -15.86 26.81
C SER A 315 4.11 -14.99 25.55
N ILE A 316 3.30 -13.93 25.60
CA ILE A 316 3.17 -12.99 24.48
C ILE A 316 4.47 -12.19 24.34
N LEU A 317 5.06 -11.74 25.45
CA LEU A 317 6.32 -10.99 25.42
C LEU A 317 7.50 -11.85 24.93
N SER A 318 7.55 -13.13 25.27
CA SER A 318 8.57 -14.04 24.75
C SER A 318 8.40 -14.27 23.25
N PHE A 319 7.17 -14.49 22.79
CA PHE A 319 6.85 -14.63 21.37
C PHE A 319 7.23 -13.38 20.56
N ILE A 320 6.93 -12.18 21.07
CA ILE A 320 7.36 -10.92 20.43
C ILE A 320 8.89 -10.87 20.28
N LYS A 321 9.64 -11.21 21.34
CA LYS A 321 11.10 -11.23 21.29
C LYS A 321 11.65 -12.24 20.27
N GLU A 322 11.02 -13.40 20.15
CA GLU A 322 11.39 -14.41 19.16
C GLU A 322 11.16 -13.89 17.73
N VAL A 323 9.99 -13.32 17.47
CA VAL A 323 9.66 -12.72 16.17
C VAL A 323 10.60 -11.55 15.84
N GLU A 324 10.94 -10.69 16.80
CA GLU A 324 11.90 -9.60 16.60
C GLU A 324 13.30 -10.13 16.26
N LYS A 325 13.74 -11.20 16.92
CA LYS A 325 15.02 -11.86 16.64
C LYS A 325 15.03 -12.46 15.24
N ASP A 326 13.98 -13.16 14.84
CA ASP A 326 13.87 -13.78 13.52
C ASP A 326 13.77 -12.73 12.42
N LYS A 327 13.02 -11.65 12.65
CA LYS A 327 12.98 -10.48 11.77
C LYS A 327 14.37 -9.88 11.58
N ARG A 328 15.13 -9.68 12.66
CA ARG A 328 16.50 -9.14 12.60
C ARG A 328 17.44 -10.08 11.84
N ASN A 329 17.39 -11.38 12.10
CA ASN A 329 18.24 -12.36 11.44
C ASN A 329 17.94 -12.46 9.94
N THR A 330 16.66 -12.46 9.58
CA THR A 330 16.20 -12.49 8.17
C THR A 330 16.63 -11.22 7.46
N PHE A 331 16.47 -10.05 8.09
CA PHE A 331 16.93 -8.78 7.53
C PHE A 331 18.45 -8.78 7.30
N LEU A 332 19.26 -9.13 8.31
CA LEU A 332 20.72 -9.10 8.20
C LEU A 332 21.24 -10.12 7.18
N SER A 333 20.69 -11.34 7.16
CA SER A 333 21.08 -12.34 6.17
C SER A 333 20.76 -11.90 4.74
N THR A 334 19.58 -11.31 4.53
CA THR A 334 19.18 -10.75 3.23
C THR A 334 20.06 -9.56 2.85
N PHE A 335 20.32 -8.65 3.79
CA PHE A 335 21.17 -7.48 3.61
C PHE A 335 22.57 -7.86 3.14
N TYR A 336 23.24 -8.78 3.85
CA TYR A 336 24.60 -9.21 3.48
C TYR A 336 24.63 -10.02 2.17
N ALA A 337 23.58 -10.79 1.88
CA ALA A 337 23.48 -11.50 0.62
C ALA A 337 23.35 -10.55 -0.58
N ILE A 338 22.46 -9.55 -0.49
CA ILE A 338 22.31 -8.52 -1.53
C ILE A 338 23.58 -7.67 -1.62
N GLU A 339 24.21 -7.28 -0.50
CA GLU A 339 25.46 -6.51 -0.52
C GLU A 339 26.58 -7.26 -1.25
N LYS A 340 26.68 -8.57 -1.05
CA LYS A 340 27.65 -9.42 -1.74
C LYS A 340 27.39 -9.43 -3.26
N ASN A 341 26.14 -9.63 -3.67
CA ASN A 341 25.78 -9.60 -5.09
C ASN A 341 26.04 -8.22 -5.71
N PHE A 342 25.69 -7.16 -4.97
CA PHE A 342 25.90 -5.77 -5.38
C PHE A 342 27.38 -5.45 -5.61
N LYS A 343 28.27 -5.88 -4.71
CA LYS A 343 29.73 -5.75 -4.89
C LYS A 343 30.23 -6.42 -6.17
N GLN A 344 29.72 -7.60 -6.49
CA GLN A 344 30.13 -8.38 -7.67
C GLN A 344 29.60 -7.79 -8.97
N ILE A 345 28.33 -7.37 -8.98
CA ILE A 345 27.70 -6.77 -10.17
C ILE A 345 28.30 -5.39 -10.44
N PHE A 346 28.49 -4.57 -9.39
CA PHE A 346 29.05 -3.23 -9.56
C PHE A 346 30.48 -3.27 -10.10
N SER A 347 31.34 -4.18 -9.63
CA SER A 347 32.71 -4.31 -10.15
C SER A 347 32.76 -4.78 -11.60
N SER A 348 31.75 -5.53 -12.05
CA SER A 348 31.60 -5.97 -13.44
C SER A 348 31.15 -4.82 -14.34
N LEU A 349 30.23 -3.97 -13.87
CA LEU A 349 29.74 -2.80 -14.61
C LEU A 349 30.72 -1.62 -14.60
N SER A 350 31.51 -1.47 -13.53
CA SER A 350 32.49 -0.40 -13.35
C SER A 350 33.86 -1.00 -12.99
N PRO A 351 34.68 -1.38 -13.98
CA PRO A 351 35.99 -2.00 -13.76
C PRO A 351 36.90 -1.11 -12.91
N GLY A 352 37.40 -1.63 -11.78
CA GLY A 352 38.22 -0.87 -10.83
C GLY A 352 37.43 0.01 -9.85
N GLY A 353 36.10 -0.01 -9.91
CA GLY A 353 35.22 0.59 -8.91
C GLY A 353 34.88 -0.36 -7.76
N SER A 354 34.38 0.20 -6.66
CA SER A 354 33.87 -0.56 -5.51
C SER A 354 32.58 0.05 -4.99
N ALA A 355 31.67 -0.78 -4.46
CA ALA A 355 30.44 -0.30 -3.83
C ALA A 355 30.08 -1.15 -2.61
N ARG A 356 29.35 -0.59 -1.65
CA ARG A 356 28.95 -1.28 -0.41
C ARG A 356 27.67 -0.67 0.17
N PHE A 357 27.04 -1.43 1.05
CA PHE A 357 25.94 -0.92 1.87
C PHE A 357 26.43 -0.57 3.26
N VAL A 358 25.90 0.51 3.81
CA VAL A 358 26.19 0.96 5.16
C VAL A 358 24.87 1.13 5.89
N LEU A 359 24.70 0.44 7.02
CA LEU A 359 23.57 0.67 7.91
C LEU A 359 23.83 1.95 8.69
N GLU A 360 22.85 2.86 8.72
CA GLU A 360 22.93 4.07 9.55
C GLU A 360 23.05 3.73 11.04
N ASN A 361 22.36 2.66 11.46
CA ASN A 361 22.45 2.13 12.81
C ASN A 361 22.72 0.62 12.80
N PRO A 362 23.97 0.17 13.05
CA PRO A 362 24.30 -1.25 13.13
C PRO A 362 23.68 -1.96 14.36
N ILE A 363 23.39 -1.21 15.43
CA ILE A 363 22.84 -1.77 16.67
C ILE A 363 21.36 -2.05 16.50
N ASP A 364 20.61 -1.14 15.87
CA ASP A 364 19.20 -1.34 15.50
C ASP A 364 18.96 -1.01 14.02
N PRO A 365 19.05 -2.00 13.12
CA PRO A 365 18.91 -1.79 11.68
C PRO A 365 17.54 -1.26 11.24
N PHE A 366 16.50 -1.36 12.08
CA PHE A 366 15.16 -0.89 11.75
C PHE A 366 14.90 0.56 12.16
N SER A 367 15.77 1.16 12.98
CA SER A 367 15.63 2.55 13.43
C SER A 367 16.26 3.56 12.46
N GLY A 368 16.86 3.10 11.36
CA GLY A 368 17.59 3.93 10.40
C GLY A 368 17.51 3.35 8.98
N GLY A 369 18.14 4.03 8.03
CA GLY A 369 18.18 3.63 6.63
C GLY A 369 19.38 2.79 6.22
N VAL A 370 19.36 2.38 4.96
CA VAL A 370 20.51 1.80 4.25
C VAL A 370 21.10 2.88 3.35
N ILE A 371 22.36 3.24 3.60
CA ILE A 371 23.13 4.14 2.75
C ILE A 371 23.91 3.30 1.73
N ILE A 372 23.86 3.72 0.47
CA ILE A 372 24.62 3.10 -0.61
C ILE A 372 25.82 3.98 -0.92
N GLU A 373 27.01 3.41 -0.75
CA GLU A 373 28.27 4.06 -1.07
C GLU A 373 28.91 3.39 -2.28
N ALA A 374 29.32 4.19 -3.26
CA ALA A 374 30.01 3.72 -4.45
C ALA A 374 31.19 4.62 -4.81
N SER A 375 32.26 4.00 -5.29
CA SER A 375 33.49 4.61 -5.78
C SER A 375 33.71 4.10 -7.20
N PRO A 376 33.44 4.92 -8.23
CA PRO A 376 33.83 4.62 -9.60
C PRO A 376 35.37 4.61 -9.75
N ALA A 377 35.88 3.97 -10.80
CA ALA A 377 37.32 3.75 -11.01
C ALA A 377 38.19 4.99 -10.72
N GLY A 378 38.99 4.93 -9.65
CA GLY A 378 39.92 6.00 -9.25
C GLY A 378 39.30 7.26 -8.65
N LYS A 379 37.99 7.27 -8.34
CA LYS A 379 37.29 8.40 -7.72
C LYS A 379 36.99 8.14 -6.24
N GLU A 380 36.80 9.22 -5.48
CA GLU A 380 36.41 9.15 -4.07
C GLU A 380 35.07 8.43 -3.87
N VAL A 381 34.91 7.80 -2.69
CA VAL A 381 33.66 7.17 -2.28
C VAL A 381 32.60 8.24 -2.07
N LYS A 382 31.47 8.11 -2.77
CA LYS A 382 30.32 9.02 -2.63
C LYS A 382 29.06 8.23 -2.30
N ARG A 383 28.13 8.88 -1.60
CA ARG A 383 26.76 8.37 -1.44
C ARG A 383 26.01 8.51 -2.76
N LEU A 384 25.06 7.60 -3.01
CA LEU A 384 24.28 7.56 -4.25
C LEU A 384 23.63 8.92 -4.61
N GLU A 385 23.20 9.70 -3.62
CA GLU A 385 22.57 11.02 -3.82
C GLU A 385 23.53 12.07 -4.37
N LEU A 386 24.84 11.88 -4.20
CA LEU A 386 25.90 12.82 -4.56
C LEU A 386 26.63 12.43 -5.86
N MET A 387 26.17 11.39 -6.55
CA MET A 387 26.78 10.89 -7.79
C MET A 387 26.26 11.63 -9.02
N SER A 388 27.04 11.64 -10.10
CA SER A 388 26.60 12.18 -11.41
C SER A 388 25.51 11.29 -12.03
N GLY A 389 24.70 11.83 -12.95
CA GLY A 389 23.54 11.10 -13.52
C GLY A 389 23.87 9.72 -14.12
N GLY A 390 24.97 9.61 -14.88
CA GLY A 390 25.42 8.33 -15.44
C GLY A 390 25.91 7.34 -14.38
N GLU A 391 26.69 7.81 -13.40
CA GLU A 391 27.17 6.98 -12.28
C GLU A 391 26.03 6.52 -11.38
N LYS A 392 25.05 7.39 -11.14
CA LYS A 392 23.83 7.06 -10.40
C LYS A 392 23.01 6.00 -11.12
N SER A 393 22.90 6.08 -12.45
CA SER A 393 22.18 5.10 -13.27
C SER A 393 22.83 3.72 -13.18
N ILE A 394 24.15 3.63 -13.35
CA ILE A 394 24.91 2.37 -13.23
C ILE A 394 24.79 1.78 -11.82
N THR A 395 24.94 2.61 -10.80
CA THR A 395 24.84 2.16 -9.40
C THR A 395 23.44 1.67 -9.07
N SER A 396 22.40 2.33 -9.60
CA SER A 396 21.00 1.92 -9.41
C SER A 396 20.68 0.61 -10.15
N LEU A 397 21.17 0.45 -11.38
CA LEU A 397 21.04 -0.81 -12.13
C LEU A 397 21.75 -1.96 -11.42
N ALA A 398 22.97 -1.72 -10.90
CA ALA A 398 23.69 -2.71 -10.12
C ALA A 398 22.90 -3.16 -8.88
N LEU A 399 22.21 -2.23 -8.20
CA LEU A 399 21.35 -2.55 -7.06
C LEU A 399 20.15 -3.41 -7.47
N ILE A 400 19.46 -3.04 -8.54
CA ILE A 400 18.31 -3.79 -9.04
C ILE A 400 18.72 -5.22 -9.40
N PHE A 401 19.81 -5.39 -10.16
CA PHE A 401 20.32 -6.71 -10.51
C PHE A 401 20.79 -7.51 -9.29
N ALA A 402 21.35 -6.87 -8.27
CA ALA A 402 21.77 -7.54 -7.03
C ALA A 402 20.59 -8.12 -6.25
N ILE A 403 19.48 -7.37 -6.18
CA ILE A 403 18.23 -7.81 -5.59
C ILE A 403 17.64 -8.97 -6.40
N GLN A 404 17.62 -8.84 -7.73
CA GLN A 404 17.12 -9.88 -8.63
C GLN A 404 17.92 -11.17 -8.54
N GLN A 405 19.25 -11.09 -8.39
CA GLN A 405 20.08 -12.28 -8.22
C GLN A 405 19.83 -12.98 -6.87
N TYR A 406 19.43 -12.25 -5.83
CA TYR A 406 19.05 -12.83 -4.54
C TYR A 406 17.71 -13.58 -4.62
N HIS A 407 16.74 -13.03 -5.36
CA HIS A 407 15.43 -13.64 -5.56
C HIS A 407 15.04 -13.62 -7.05
N PRO A 408 15.48 -14.63 -7.83
CA PRO A 408 15.28 -14.65 -9.27
C PRO A 408 13.80 -14.88 -9.64
N ALA A 409 13.29 -14.05 -10.54
CA ALA A 409 11.98 -14.15 -11.14
C ALA A 409 12.06 -14.93 -12.47
N PRO A 410 10.95 -15.53 -12.93
CA PRO A 410 10.93 -16.27 -14.19
C PRO A 410 11.20 -15.38 -15.41
N PHE A 411 10.75 -14.11 -15.39
CA PHE A 411 11.03 -13.14 -16.44
C PHE A 411 11.17 -11.71 -15.89
N TYR A 412 11.85 -10.87 -16.65
CA TYR A 412 12.06 -9.45 -16.37
C TYR A 412 11.75 -8.62 -17.62
N VAL A 413 11.07 -7.48 -17.42
CA VAL A 413 10.81 -6.49 -18.47
C VAL A 413 11.53 -5.20 -18.08
N MET A 414 12.36 -4.69 -18.98
CA MET A 414 13.17 -3.50 -18.79
C MET A 414 12.90 -2.51 -19.92
N ASP A 415 12.45 -1.31 -19.58
CA ASP A 415 12.12 -0.27 -20.55
C ASP A 415 13.15 0.85 -20.50
N GLU A 416 13.81 1.12 -21.63
CA GLU A 416 14.80 2.19 -21.86
C GLU A 416 15.87 2.37 -20.76
N ILE A 417 16.27 1.27 -20.11
CA ILE A 417 17.20 1.29 -18.97
C ILE A 417 18.60 1.82 -19.32
N ASP A 418 18.94 1.92 -20.61
CA ASP A 418 20.21 2.39 -21.12
C ASP A 418 20.15 3.75 -21.84
N ALA A 419 19.03 4.49 -21.68
CA ALA A 419 18.87 5.83 -22.24
C ALA A 419 19.96 6.79 -21.74
N PHE A 420 20.27 6.76 -20.44
CA PHE A 420 21.24 7.66 -19.78
C PHE A 420 22.68 7.11 -19.70
N LEU A 421 22.96 5.98 -20.35
CA LEU A 421 24.28 5.37 -20.37
C LEU A 421 25.07 5.76 -21.62
N ASP A 422 26.39 5.89 -21.46
CA ASP A 422 27.29 5.97 -22.61
C ASP A 422 27.42 4.60 -23.31
N GLU A 423 28.03 4.59 -24.49
CA GLU A 423 28.12 3.38 -25.33
C GLU A 423 28.88 2.23 -24.62
N GLN A 424 29.94 2.56 -23.86
CA GLN A 424 30.72 1.55 -23.14
C GLN A 424 29.93 0.92 -22.00
N ASN A 425 29.21 1.73 -21.21
CA ASN A 425 28.41 1.24 -20.10
C ASN A 425 27.15 0.52 -20.57
N SER A 426 26.51 0.99 -21.65
CA SER A 426 25.40 0.27 -22.30
C SER A 426 25.85 -1.13 -22.77
N SER A 427 27.04 -1.26 -23.36
CA SER A 427 27.60 -2.58 -23.72
C SER A 427 27.81 -3.49 -22.51
N ARG A 428 28.34 -2.96 -21.39
CA ARG A 428 28.55 -3.75 -20.16
C ARG A 428 27.24 -4.21 -19.54
N VAL A 429 26.22 -3.35 -19.53
CA VAL A 429 24.88 -3.70 -19.06
C VAL A 429 24.26 -4.78 -19.97
N ALA A 430 24.41 -4.66 -21.29
CA ALA A 430 23.95 -5.68 -22.23
C ALA A 430 24.65 -7.03 -22.03
N ASP A 431 25.96 -7.04 -21.77
CA ASP A 431 26.72 -8.26 -21.44
C ASP A 431 26.23 -8.90 -20.14
N LEU A 432 25.96 -8.10 -19.10
CA LEU A 432 25.41 -8.58 -17.84
C LEU A 432 24.01 -9.18 -18.02
N ILE A 433 23.12 -8.50 -18.75
CA ILE A 433 21.77 -9.00 -19.05
C ILE A 433 21.87 -10.31 -19.83
N LYS A 434 22.80 -10.41 -20.78
CA LYS A 434 23.03 -11.66 -21.52
C LYS A 434 23.47 -12.80 -20.59
N GLU A 435 24.32 -12.52 -19.61
CA GLU A 435 24.72 -13.54 -18.64
C GLU A 435 23.54 -13.98 -17.76
N LEU A 436 22.77 -13.03 -17.22
CA LEU A 436 21.59 -13.30 -16.40
C LEU A 436 20.47 -13.99 -17.19
N SER A 437 20.40 -13.76 -18.51
CA SER A 437 19.41 -14.39 -19.39
C SER A 437 19.52 -15.92 -19.48
N LYS A 438 20.66 -16.49 -19.04
CA LYS A 438 20.86 -17.94 -18.97
C LYS A 438 19.97 -18.60 -17.91
N THR A 439 19.52 -17.84 -16.91
CA THR A 439 18.71 -18.36 -15.79
C THR A 439 17.29 -17.81 -15.77
N SER A 440 17.03 -16.63 -16.35
CA SER A 440 15.72 -15.97 -16.38
C SER A 440 15.46 -15.35 -17.74
N GLN A 441 14.19 -15.19 -18.15
CA GLN A 441 13.87 -14.54 -19.41
C GLN A 441 13.98 -13.00 -19.29
N PHE A 442 14.66 -12.33 -20.22
CA PHE A 442 14.74 -10.87 -20.25
C PHE A 442 14.09 -10.32 -21.51
N ILE A 443 13.19 -9.36 -21.33
CA ILE A 443 12.57 -8.56 -22.38
C ILE A 443 13.07 -7.13 -22.16
N VAL A 444 13.86 -6.62 -23.11
CA VAL A 444 14.46 -5.29 -23.00
C VAL A 444 14.01 -4.43 -24.17
N VAL A 445 13.42 -3.29 -23.86
CA VAL A 445 13.11 -2.23 -24.82
C VAL A 445 14.28 -1.25 -24.80
N SER A 446 14.95 -1.07 -25.93
CA SER A 446 16.12 -0.18 -26.04
C SER A 446 16.32 0.25 -27.48
N LEU A 447 16.81 1.48 -27.66
CA LEU A 447 17.26 2.04 -28.93
C LEU A 447 18.78 1.91 -29.12
N ARG A 448 19.52 1.36 -28.14
CA ARG A 448 20.98 1.26 -28.20
C ARG A 448 21.41 0.02 -28.99
N LYS A 449 22.23 0.24 -30.02
CA LYS A 449 22.85 -0.83 -30.83
C LYS A 449 23.63 -1.85 -29.98
N ALA A 450 24.24 -1.42 -28.88
CA ALA A 450 25.00 -2.30 -27.99
C ALA A 450 24.12 -3.39 -27.36
N THR A 451 22.91 -3.02 -26.90
CA THR A 451 21.92 -3.92 -26.32
C THR A 451 21.31 -4.84 -27.37
N MET A 452 20.92 -4.28 -28.53
CA MET A 452 20.37 -5.05 -29.65
C MET A 452 21.32 -6.15 -30.14
N LYS A 453 22.64 -5.88 -30.19
CA LYS A 453 23.66 -6.85 -30.64
C LYS A 453 23.78 -8.09 -29.75
N LYS A 454 23.29 -8.04 -28.51
CA LYS A 454 23.38 -9.15 -27.54
C LYS A 454 22.08 -9.95 -27.41
N ALA A 455 21.00 -9.45 -28.00
CA ALA A 455 19.71 -10.14 -28.02
C ALA A 455 19.76 -11.44 -28.83
N ASP A 456 19.02 -12.47 -28.40
CA ASP A 456 18.81 -13.69 -29.18
C ASP A 456 17.75 -13.49 -30.28
N GLN A 457 16.78 -12.64 -30.00
CA GLN A 457 15.66 -12.32 -30.88
C GLN A 457 15.35 -10.83 -30.75
N ILE A 458 15.17 -10.16 -31.89
CA ILE A 458 14.83 -8.74 -31.93
C ILE A 458 13.37 -8.62 -32.37
N ILE A 459 12.58 -7.92 -31.58
CA ILE A 459 11.19 -7.60 -31.91
C ILE A 459 11.13 -6.13 -32.29
N GLY A 460 10.84 -5.86 -33.56
CA GLY A 460 10.65 -4.52 -34.08
C GLY A 460 9.19 -4.10 -34.04
N VAL A 461 8.93 -2.85 -33.67
CA VAL A 461 7.60 -2.24 -33.73
C VAL A 461 7.65 -1.12 -34.77
N THR A 462 6.75 -1.16 -35.73
CA THR A 462 6.59 -0.12 -36.76
C THR A 462 5.15 0.36 -36.80
N TYR A 463 4.92 1.59 -37.28
CA TYR A 463 3.59 2.13 -37.47
C TYR A 463 3.27 2.17 -38.95
N MET A 464 2.32 1.34 -39.39
CA MET A 464 1.87 1.27 -40.78
C MET A 464 0.34 1.30 -40.85
N ASN A 465 -0.21 2.01 -41.84
CA ASN A 465 -1.65 2.07 -42.10
C ASN A 465 -2.52 2.42 -40.88
N GLY A 466 -2.04 3.29 -39.98
CA GLY A 466 -2.79 3.70 -38.80
C GLY A 466 -2.77 2.71 -37.63
N SER A 467 -1.91 1.67 -37.67
CA SER A 467 -1.80 0.65 -36.61
C SER A 467 -0.35 0.30 -36.31
N SER A 468 -0.06 0.03 -35.04
CA SER A 468 1.25 -0.51 -34.61
C SER A 468 1.37 -1.97 -35.02
N CYS A 469 2.29 -2.26 -35.92
CA CYS A 469 2.61 -3.58 -36.41
C CYS A 469 3.89 -4.09 -35.74
N VAL A 470 3.89 -5.35 -35.31
CA VAL A 470 5.02 -6.00 -34.65
C VAL A 470 5.61 -7.03 -35.59
N PHE A 471 6.94 -7.03 -35.76
CA PHE A 471 7.67 -8.03 -36.52
C PHE A 471 8.85 -8.57 -35.71
N SER A 472 9.23 -9.81 -35.98
CA SER A 472 10.33 -10.48 -35.29
C SER A 472 11.45 -10.76 -36.28
N ILE A 473 12.69 -10.51 -35.86
CA ILE A 473 13.92 -10.83 -36.59
C ILE A 473 14.77 -11.72 -35.70
N ASP A 474 15.18 -12.87 -36.22
CA ASP A 474 16.15 -13.73 -35.54
C ASP A 474 17.53 -13.08 -35.58
N ALA A 475 18.16 -12.89 -34.41
CA ALA A 475 19.36 -12.08 -34.26
C ALA A 475 20.67 -12.78 -34.67
N ASN A 476 20.62 -13.69 -35.67
CA ASN A 476 21.81 -14.23 -36.31
C ASN A 476 22.41 -13.19 -37.27
N LEU A 477 23.03 -12.17 -36.67
CA LEU A 477 23.63 -10.99 -37.31
C LEU A 477 24.73 -11.29 -38.35
N LYS A 478 25.20 -12.53 -38.50
CA LYS A 478 26.12 -12.91 -39.59
C LYS A 478 25.50 -12.92 -40.98
N GLN A 479 24.17 -12.97 -41.11
CA GLN A 479 23.50 -12.95 -42.42
C GLN A 479 22.93 -11.57 -42.81
N LEU A 480 22.76 -10.66 -41.84
CA LEU A 480 22.16 -9.33 -42.09
C LEU A 480 23.11 -8.37 -42.81
N GLU A 481 24.42 -8.46 -42.59
CA GLU A 481 25.41 -7.64 -43.33
C GLU A 481 25.60 -8.13 -44.79
N GLU A 482 25.42 -9.42 -45.08
CA GLU A 482 25.49 -9.96 -46.45
C GLU A 482 24.19 -9.80 -47.25
N GLN A 483 23.02 -9.72 -46.60
CA GLN A 483 21.73 -9.54 -47.29
C GLN A 483 21.31 -8.08 -47.48
N TYR A 484 21.77 -7.13 -46.65
CA TYR A 484 21.29 -5.73 -46.67
C TYR A 484 22.42 -4.70 -46.80
N GLY A 485 23.53 -5.06 -47.46
CA GLY A 485 24.59 -4.14 -47.91
C GLY A 485 24.18 -3.17 -49.02
N GLY A 486 22.97 -2.61 -48.96
CA GLY A 486 22.44 -1.60 -49.89
C GLY A 486 21.81 -0.47 -49.09
N GLY A 487 22.42 0.72 -49.17
CA GLY A 487 22.12 1.88 -48.35
C GLY A 487 20.64 2.22 -48.21
N GLY A 488 20.20 2.29 -46.96
CA GLY A 488 18.97 2.92 -46.53
C GLY A 488 19.03 3.05 -45.02
N GLU A 489 19.10 4.28 -44.51
CA GLU A 489 18.96 4.57 -43.10
C GLU A 489 17.56 4.13 -42.65
N VAL A 490 17.48 2.94 -42.07
CA VAL A 490 16.37 2.56 -41.21
C VAL A 490 16.75 3.04 -39.82
N ALA A 491 16.15 4.15 -39.40
CA ALA A 491 16.14 4.56 -38.01
C ALA A 491 15.49 3.43 -37.21
N ALA A 492 16.30 2.80 -36.36
CA ALA A 492 15.93 1.74 -35.44
C ALA A 492 15.59 2.34 -34.07
#